data_AF-M3GSS5-F1
#
_entry.id   AF-M3GSS5-F1
#
_cell.length_a   1.000
_cell.length_b   1.000
_cell.length_c   1.000
_cell.angle_alpha   90.00
_cell.angle_beta   90.00
_cell.angle_gamma   90.00
#
_symmetry.space_group_name_H-M   'P 1'
#
loop_
_entity.id
_entity.type
_entity.pdbx_description
1 polymer ?
#
loop_
_entity_poly.entity_id
_entity_poly.type
_entity_poly.pdbx_seq_one_letter_code
_entity_poly.pdbx_strand_id
1 'polypeptide(L)'
;MKARGVRRIGAAGLDLCWVAEGRFDAFWEEDLKPWDMAAPSVILTEAGGRMSTYDGNAFSSYVPNLIASNGFLHEKMVERMGDYRYDLS
;
A
#
# COMPACT_ATOMS: atom_id res chain seq x y z
N MET A 1 6.57 12.25 6.75
CA MET A 1 5.75 12.62 5.57
C MET A 1 4.49 13.37 6.01
N LYS A 2 3.94 14.29 5.19
CA LYS A 2 2.64 14.94 5.44
C LYS A 2 1.71 14.66 4.26
N ALA A 3 0.48 14.25 4.54
CA ALA A 3 -0.56 14.06 3.51
C ALA A 3 -1.44 15.30 3.44
N ARG A 4 -1.90 15.67 2.23
CA ARG A 4 -2.90 16.74 2.06
C ARG A 4 -4.28 16.30 2.57
N GLY A 5 -4.56 15.00 2.51
CA GLY A 5 -5.76 14.39 3.07
C GLY A 5 -5.62 12.88 3.06
N VAL A 6 -6.36 12.23 3.95
CA VAL A 6 -6.50 10.77 4.00
C VAL A 6 -7.95 10.44 3.63
N ARG A 7 -8.15 9.32 2.94
CA ARG A 7 -9.47 8.81 2.53
C ARG A 7 -9.57 7.34 2.94
N ARG A 8 -10.79 6.90 3.23
CA ARG A 8 -11.11 5.50 3.47
C ARG A 8 -12.38 5.17 2.70
N ILE A 9 -12.21 4.44 1.60
CA ILE A 9 -13.30 4.13 0.66
C ILE A 9 -13.97 2.82 1.04
N GLY A 10 -13.24 1.94 1.72
CA GLY A 10 -13.75 0.68 2.28
C GLY A 10 -13.64 -0.51 1.33
N ALA A 11 -12.83 -0.40 0.27
CA ALA A 11 -12.61 -1.48 -0.69
C ALA A 11 -11.14 -1.46 -1.17
N ALA A 12 -10.28 -2.25 -0.52
CA ALA A 12 -8.84 -2.25 -0.75
C ALA A 12 -8.46 -2.44 -2.22
N GLY A 13 -9.15 -3.32 -2.96
CA GLY A 13 -8.86 -3.52 -4.36
C GLY A 13 -9.15 -2.30 -5.24
N LEU A 14 -10.20 -1.53 -4.92
CA LEU A 14 -10.50 -0.27 -5.60
C LEU A 14 -9.48 0.81 -5.23
N ASP A 15 -9.12 0.90 -3.95
CA ASP A 15 -8.12 1.85 -3.46
C ASP A 15 -6.76 1.63 -4.17
N LEU A 16 -6.34 0.37 -4.35
CA LEU A 16 -5.14 0.01 -5.10
C LEU A 16 -5.25 0.40 -6.59
N CYS A 17 -6.40 0.17 -7.22
CA CYS A 17 -6.62 0.62 -8.61
C CYS A 17 -6.56 2.15 -8.73
N TRP A 18 -7.01 2.89 -7.72
CA TRP A 18 -6.91 4.35 -7.70
C TRP A 18 -5.49 4.86 -7.46
N VAL A 19 -4.64 4.09 -6.77
CA VAL A 19 -3.20 4.35 -6.77
C VAL A 19 -2.62 4.13 -8.17
N ALA A 20 -3.00 3.05 -8.84
CA ALA A 20 -2.55 2.76 -10.20
C ALA A 20 -2.98 3.83 -11.22
N GLU A 21 -4.19 4.38 -11.08
CA GLU A 21 -4.71 5.50 -11.89
C GLU A 21 -4.07 6.86 -11.52
N GLY A 22 -3.32 6.94 -10.41
CA GLY A 22 -2.74 8.19 -9.91
C GLY A 22 -3.73 9.13 -9.23
N ARG A 23 -4.94 8.64 -8.88
CA ARG A 23 -5.90 9.40 -8.05
C ARG A 23 -5.43 9.51 -6.61
N PHE A 24 -4.80 8.45 -6.10
CA PHE A 24 -4.13 8.43 -4.80
C PHE A 24 -2.64 8.24 -4.98
N ASP A 25 -1.84 8.90 -4.15
CA ASP A 25 -0.39 8.73 -4.21
C ASP A 25 0.08 7.43 -3.52
N ALA A 26 -0.67 6.98 -2.51
CA ALA A 26 -0.36 5.79 -1.73
C ALA A 26 -1.60 5.20 -1.03
N PHE A 27 -1.52 3.92 -0.70
CA PHE A 27 -2.49 3.13 0.05
C PHE A 27 -1.74 2.28 1.08
N TRP A 28 -2.32 2.09 2.26
CA TRP A 28 -1.83 1.15 3.27
C TRP A 28 -2.99 0.56 4.05
N GLU A 29 -2.93 -0.73 4.36
CA GLU A 29 -3.89 -1.38 5.25
C GLU A 29 -3.28 -2.65 5.89
N GLU A 30 -3.89 -3.08 6.99
CA GLU A 30 -3.64 -4.34 7.69
C GLU A 30 -4.85 -5.27 7.59
N ASP A 31 -4.65 -6.55 7.89
CA ASP A 31 -5.65 -7.63 7.82
C ASP A 31 -6.30 -7.86 6.44
N LEU A 32 -5.58 -7.53 5.36
CA LEU A 32 -5.99 -7.83 3.99
C LEU A 32 -5.95 -9.33 3.72
N LYS A 33 -6.92 -9.82 2.97
CA LYS A 33 -6.94 -11.22 2.51
C LYS A 33 -6.33 -11.33 1.11
N PRO A 34 -5.82 -12.51 0.72
CA PRO A 34 -5.17 -12.66 -0.59
C PRO A 34 -6.02 -12.21 -1.78
N TRP A 35 -7.33 -12.42 -1.72
CA TRP A 35 -8.26 -12.02 -2.78
C TRP A 35 -8.46 -10.51 -2.90
N ASP A 36 -8.19 -9.73 -1.84
CA ASP A 36 -8.29 -8.27 -1.88
C ASP A 36 -7.12 -7.64 -2.65
N MET A 37 -5.99 -8.35 -2.73
CA MET A 37 -4.72 -7.84 -3.27
C MET A 37 -4.31 -8.48 -4.59
N ALA A 38 -4.69 -9.74 -4.84
CA ALA A 38 -4.17 -10.51 -5.97
C ALA A 38 -4.41 -9.82 -7.33
N ALA A 39 -5.66 -9.51 -7.66
CA ALA A 39 -5.99 -8.83 -8.92
C ALA A 39 -5.39 -7.41 -9.04
N PRO A 40 -5.58 -6.50 -8.07
CA PRO A 40 -5.06 -5.13 -8.19
C PRO A 40 -3.52 -5.05 -8.14
N SER A 41 -2.83 -6.04 -7.57
CA SER A 41 -1.36 -6.05 -7.53
C SER A 41 -0.74 -6.05 -8.93
N VAL A 42 -1.32 -6.81 -9.86
CA VAL A 42 -0.88 -6.85 -11.26
C VAL A 42 -1.13 -5.48 -11.90
N ILE A 43 -2.32 -4.91 -11.71
CA ILE A 43 -2.70 -3.60 -12.27
C ILE A 43 -1.73 -2.51 -11.80
N LEU A 44 -1.46 -2.45 -10.49
CA LEU A 44 -0.56 -1.45 -9.93
C LEU A 44 0.88 -1.64 -10.41
N THR A 45 1.35 -2.88 -10.52
CA THR A 45 2.70 -3.19 -11.01
C THR A 45 2.87 -2.75 -12.46
N GLU A 46 1.90 -3.05 -13.33
CA GLU A 46 1.93 -2.63 -14.75
C GLU A 46 1.81 -1.11 -14.92
N ALA A 47 1.13 -0.43 -14.00
CA ALA A 47 1.09 1.04 -13.95
C ALA A 47 2.41 1.67 -13.45
N GLY A 48 3.41 0.87 -13.09
CA GLY A 48 4.70 1.34 -12.56
C GLY A 48 4.68 1.68 -11.07
N GLY A 49 3.61 1.28 -10.36
CA GLY A 49 3.51 1.42 -8.91
C GLY A 49 4.42 0.44 -8.17
N ARG A 50 4.56 0.65 -6.86
CA ARG A 50 5.36 -0.21 -5.97
C ARG A 50 4.51 -0.75 -4.84
N MET A 51 4.78 -2.00 -4.47
CA MET A 51 4.13 -2.71 -3.37
C MET A 51 5.17 -3.35 -2.44
N SER A 52 4.94 -3.29 -1.13
CA SER A 52 5.76 -3.97 -0.12
C SER A 52 4.95 -4.22 1.15
N THR A 53 5.51 -5.03 2.05
CA THR A 53 5.02 -5.11 3.43
C THR A 53 5.43 -3.86 4.20
N TYR A 54 4.93 -3.69 5.43
CA TYR A 54 5.30 -2.53 6.26
C TYR A 54 6.79 -2.47 6.59
N ASP A 55 7.46 -3.62 6.59
CA ASP A 55 8.90 -3.75 6.86
C ASP A 55 9.75 -3.54 5.59
N GLY A 56 9.12 -3.17 4.47
CA GLY A 56 9.79 -3.00 3.17
C GLY A 56 10.13 -4.31 2.46
N ASN A 57 9.68 -5.46 2.97
CA ASN A 57 9.87 -6.74 2.28
C ASN A 57 9.04 -6.80 1.00
N ALA A 58 9.45 -7.68 0.08
CA ALA A 58 8.72 -7.91 -1.16
C ALA A 58 7.24 -8.24 -0.88
N PHE A 59 6.36 -7.70 -1.72
CA PHE A 59 4.94 -7.98 -1.66
C PHE A 59 4.67 -9.49 -1.76
N SER A 60 3.73 -9.96 -0.93
CA SER A 60 3.12 -11.27 -1.01
C SER A 60 1.66 -11.15 -0.62
N SER A 61 0.76 -11.69 -1.43
CA SER A 61 -0.68 -11.71 -1.12
C SER A 61 -1.02 -12.52 0.13
N TYR A 62 -0.07 -13.28 0.68
CA TYR A 62 -0.24 -14.06 1.90
C TYR A 62 0.16 -13.29 3.17
N VAL A 63 0.74 -12.10 3.02
CA VAL A 63 1.04 -11.21 4.13
C VAL A 63 -0.12 -10.23 4.28
N PRO A 64 -0.74 -10.10 5.47
CA PRO A 64 -1.97 -9.32 5.63
C PRO A 64 -1.75 -7.80 5.69
N ASN A 65 -0.50 -7.32 5.61
CA ASN A 65 -0.19 -5.90 5.56
C ASN A 65 0.37 -5.51 4.19
N LEU A 66 0.05 -4.31 3.75
CA LEU A 66 0.43 -3.84 2.43
C LEU A 66 0.65 -2.34 2.44
N ILE A 67 1.77 -1.90 1.87
CA ILE A 67 1.98 -0.54 1.38
C ILE A 67 1.96 -0.61 -0.15
N ALA A 68 1.17 0.26 -0.75
CA ALA A 68 1.14 0.50 -2.18
C ALA A 68 1.38 1.99 -2.46
N SER A 69 2.12 2.33 -3.51
CA SER A 69 2.30 3.72 -3.92
C SER A 69 2.58 3.88 -5.40
N ASN A 70 2.50 5.12 -5.88
CA ASN A 70 2.95 5.56 -7.20
C ASN A 70 4.48 5.43 -7.46
N GLY A 71 5.21 4.75 -6.58
CA GLY A 71 6.66 4.57 -6.66
C GLY A 71 7.47 5.69 -6.00
N PHE A 72 7.08 6.95 -6.19
CA PHE A 72 7.84 8.11 -5.70
C PHE A 72 7.83 8.28 -4.18
N LEU A 73 6.75 7.83 -3.52
CA LEU A 73 6.58 7.97 -2.07
C LEU A 73 6.86 6.67 -1.30
N HIS A 74 7.23 5.60 -1.99
CA HIS A 74 7.27 4.25 -1.40
C HIS A 74 8.22 4.16 -0.21
N GLU A 75 9.44 4.68 -0.34
CA GLU A 75 10.45 4.61 0.72
C GLU A 75 10.06 5.40 1.96
N LYS A 76 9.46 6.59 1.76
CA LYS A 76 8.94 7.42 2.86
C LYS A 76 7.76 6.77 3.58
N MET A 77 6.96 5.99 2.86
CA MET A 77 5.86 5.21 3.45
C MET A 77 6.43 4.07 4.30
N VAL A 78 7.38 3.30 3.79
CA VAL A 78 8.03 2.20 4.53
C VAL A 78 8.72 2.73 5.80
N GLU A 79 9.52 3.80 5.69
CA GLU A 79 10.14 4.45 6.85
C GLU A 79 9.09 4.81 7.93
N ARG A 80 7.98 5.42 7.51
CA ARG A 80 6.94 5.85 8.44
C ARG A 80 6.15 4.71 9.07
N MET A 81 5.94 3.60 8.36
CA MET A 81 5.24 2.43 8.88
C MET A 81 6.14 1.57 9.77
N GLY A 82 7.45 1.54 9.48
CA GLY A 82 8.46 0.93 10.35
C GLY A 82 8.42 1.53 11.75
N ASP A 83 8.38 2.87 11.87
CA ASP A 83 8.24 3.57 13.15
C ASP A 83 6.99 3.15 13.93
N TYR A 84 5.85 2.97 13.24
CA TYR A 84 4.57 2.67 13.87
C TYR A 84 4.54 1.29 14.52
N ARG A 85 5.33 0.34 14.01
CA ARG A 85 5.38 -1.03 14.53
C ARG A 85 6.19 -1.14 15.84
N TYR A 86 7.14 -0.24 16.08
CA TYR A 86 7.91 -0.18 17.33
C TYR A 86 7.15 0.46 18.49
N ASP A 87 6.15 1.30 18.22
CA ASP A 87 5.30 1.91 19.25
C ASP A 87 4.23 0.95 19.81
N LEU A 88 4.01 -0.21 19.16
CA LEU A 88 3.01 -1.22 19.54
C LEU A 88 3.63 -2.46 20.22
N SER A 89 4.94 -2.46 20.47
CA SER A 89 5.69 -3.51 21.18
C SER A 89 6.28 -3.01 22.49
#